data_AF-A0A1E5VSD9-F1
#
_entry.id   AF-A0A1E5VSD9-F1
#
_cell.length_a   1.000
_cell.length_b   1.000
_cell.length_c   1.000
_cell.angle_alpha   90.00
_cell.angle_beta   90.00
_cell.angle_gamma   90.00
#
_symmetry.space_group_name_H-M   'P 1'
#
loop_
_entity.id
_entity.type
_entity.pdbx_description
1 polymer ?
#
loop_
_entity_poly.entity_id
_entity_poly.type
_entity_poly.pdbx_seq_one_letter_code
_entity_poly.pdbx_strand_id
1 'polypeptide(L)'
;MEVRSRSSSKNNPRVVSFPDDLAAEILARVPYRSLCRFKLVSRPWRALCSDPSIRRRCPQSLAGFFFRTTPLGGPSRHVRHFVDASGSHPSFSFLPPGNRDAFLFDSCNGLLLCKREDTRSQDGSPYFVCTPATEH
;
A
#
# COMPACT_ATOMS: atom_id res chain seq x y z
N MET A 1 -18.33 70.70 -13.28
CA MET A 1 -18.07 69.60 -12.34
C MET A 1 -18.14 68.30 -13.11
N GLU A 2 -16.98 67.72 -13.34
CA GLU A 2 -16.76 66.41 -13.95
C GLU A 2 -16.80 65.36 -12.84
N VAL A 3 -17.52 64.25 -12.99
CA VAL A 3 -17.04 62.93 -12.51
C VAL A 3 -17.56 61.83 -13.44
N ARG A 4 -16.64 61.29 -14.22
CA ARG A 4 -16.75 60.00 -14.93
C ARG A 4 -17.11 58.87 -13.96
N SER A 5 -18.18 58.14 -14.22
CA SER A 5 -18.44 56.86 -13.55
C SER A 5 -17.54 55.79 -14.19
N ARG A 6 -16.52 55.35 -13.43
CA ARG A 6 -15.54 54.33 -13.81
C ARG A 6 -16.22 52.99 -14.09
N SER A 7 -15.99 52.46 -15.29
CA SER A 7 -16.12 51.02 -15.55
C SER A 7 -15.10 50.27 -14.69
N SER A 8 -15.57 49.52 -13.70
CA SER A 8 -14.73 48.61 -12.93
C SER A 8 -14.65 47.28 -13.68
N SER A 9 -13.63 47.16 -14.54
CA SER A 9 -13.20 45.86 -15.06
C SER A 9 -12.76 45.02 -13.88
N LYS A 10 -13.61 44.08 -13.45
CA LYS A 10 -13.22 43.00 -12.54
C LYS A 10 -12.32 42.06 -13.34
N ASN A 11 -11.01 42.35 -13.34
CA ASN A 11 -9.99 41.39 -13.67
C ASN A 11 -10.05 40.25 -12.63
N ASN A 12 -10.91 39.27 -12.88
CA ASN A 12 -10.75 37.97 -12.25
C ASN A 12 -9.47 37.38 -12.84
N PRO A 13 -8.41 37.10 -12.05
CA PRO A 13 -7.26 36.39 -12.59
C PRO A 13 -7.81 35.13 -13.24
N ARG A 14 -7.51 34.95 -14.53
CA ARG A 14 -7.87 33.74 -15.25
C ARG A 14 -7.27 32.60 -14.46
N VAL A 15 -8.10 31.89 -13.67
CA VAL A 15 -7.70 30.61 -13.10
C VAL A 15 -7.45 29.76 -14.32
N VAL A 16 -6.18 29.60 -14.67
CA VAL A 16 -5.75 28.64 -15.67
C VAL A 16 -6.17 27.30 -15.10
N SER A 17 -7.34 26.82 -15.50
CA SER A 17 -7.85 25.53 -15.06
C SER A 17 -6.88 24.49 -15.54
N PHE A 18 -6.20 23.84 -14.61
CA PHE A 18 -5.33 22.72 -14.92
C PHE A 18 -6.17 21.64 -15.59
N PRO A 19 -5.84 21.18 -16.82
CA PRO A 19 -6.66 20.21 -17.53
C PRO A 19 -6.84 18.93 -16.70
N ASP A 20 -8.08 18.46 -16.59
CA ASP A 20 -8.40 17.23 -15.85
C ASP A 20 -7.62 16.02 -16.38
N ASP A 21 -7.30 16.01 -17.68
CA ASP A 21 -6.47 14.97 -18.32
C ASP A 21 -5.05 14.93 -17.76
N LEU A 22 -4.43 16.10 -17.56
CA LEU A 22 -3.09 16.19 -16.97
C LEU A 22 -3.13 15.85 -15.48
N ALA A 23 -4.21 16.22 -14.77
CA ALA A 23 -4.42 15.81 -13.39
C ALA A 23 -4.55 14.29 -13.26
N ALA A 24 -5.33 13.66 -14.15
CA ALA A 24 -5.47 12.22 -14.22
C ALA A 24 -4.12 11.53 -14.45
N GLU A 25 -3.30 12.04 -15.37
CA GLU A 25 -1.94 11.52 -15.63
C GLU A 25 -1.01 11.64 -14.40
N ILE A 26 -1.07 12.73 -13.64
CA ILE A 26 -0.29 12.90 -12.41
C ILE A 26 -0.81 11.95 -11.32
N LEU A 27 -2.12 11.92 -11.11
CA LEU A 27 -2.77 11.06 -10.12
C LEU A 27 -2.51 9.57 -10.39
N ALA A 28 -2.45 9.17 -11.66
CA ALA A 28 -2.11 7.82 -12.08
C ALA A 28 -0.68 7.41 -11.72
N ARG A 29 0.22 8.34 -11.39
CA ARG A 29 1.62 8.03 -11.03
C ARG A 29 1.90 8.03 -9.53
N VAL A 30 0.96 8.50 -8.70
CA VAL A 30 1.17 8.53 -7.24
C VAL A 30 0.76 7.22 -6.57
N PRO A 31 1.42 6.83 -5.45
CA PRO A 31 1.01 5.65 -4.68
C PRO A 31 -0.45 5.71 -4.24
N TYR A 32 -1.13 4.56 -4.23
CA TYR A 32 -2.55 4.47 -3.90
C TYR A 32 -2.93 5.12 -2.54
N ARG A 33 -2.05 5.04 -1.52
CA ARG A 33 -2.27 5.71 -0.23
C ARG A 33 -2.36 7.23 -0.36
N SER A 34 -1.52 7.85 -1.20
CA SER A 34 -1.56 9.28 -1.46
C SER A 34 -2.84 9.66 -2.23
N LEU A 35 -3.21 8.84 -3.22
CA LEU A 35 -4.47 9.00 -3.96
C LEU A 35 -5.70 9.03 -3.03
N CYS A 36 -5.73 8.15 -2.03
CA CYS A 36 -6.80 8.14 -1.02
C CYS A 36 -6.88 9.44 -0.22
N ARG A 37 -5.73 10.05 0.13
CA ARG A 37 -5.69 11.33 0.84
C ARG A 37 -6.17 12.49 -0.02
N PHE A 38 -5.88 12.47 -1.33
CA PHE A 38 -6.29 13.52 -2.26
C PHE A 38 -7.81 13.63 -2.45
N LYS A 39 -8.59 12.57 -2.12
CA LYS A 39 -10.06 12.62 -2.07
C LYS A 39 -10.62 13.64 -1.07
N LEU A 40 -9.79 14.14 -0.16
CA LEU A 40 -10.16 15.12 0.86
C LEU A 40 -9.95 16.58 0.42
N VAL A 41 -9.24 16.83 -0.69
CA VAL A 41 -8.89 18.20 -1.11
C VAL A 41 -10.12 18.98 -1.60
N SER A 42 -10.89 18.38 -2.51
CA SER A 42 -12.09 19.00 -3.08
C SER A 42 -13.01 17.97 -3.75
N ARG A 43 -14.22 18.40 -4.14
CA ARG A 43 -15.16 17.54 -4.88
C ARG A 43 -14.60 17.06 -6.24
N PRO A 44 -13.98 17.93 -7.08
CA PRO A 44 -13.33 17.47 -8.33
C PRO A 44 -12.23 16.44 -8.09
N TRP A 45 -11.33 16.67 -7.12
CA TRP A 45 -10.26 15.72 -6.81
C TRP A 45 -10.81 14.38 -6.31
N ARG A 46 -11.89 14.38 -5.54
CA ARG A 46 -12.57 13.16 -5.11
C ARG A 46 -13.13 12.37 -6.30
N ALA A 47 -13.73 13.06 -7.29
CA ALA A 47 -14.24 12.42 -8.50
C ALA A 47 -13.11 11.76 -9.29
N LEU A 48 -12.04 12.53 -9.60
CA LEU A 48 -10.86 12.02 -10.30
C LEU A 48 -10.20 10.85 -9.54
N CYS A 49 -9.92 10.98 -8.25
CA CYS A 49 -9.29 9.92 -7.46
C CYS A 49 -10.17 8.67 -7.26
N SER A 50 -11.47 8.74 -7.58
CA SER A 50 -12.38 7.59 -7.52
C SER A 50 -12.55 6.89 -8.87
N ASP A 51 -12.06 7.50 -9.95
CA ASP A 51 -12.10 6.93 -11.30
C ASP A 51 -11.31 5.60 -11.36
N PRO A 52 -11.95 4.49 -11.78
CA PRO A 52 -11.28 3.20 -11.95
C PRO A 52 -10.12 3.20 -12.95
N SER A 53 -10.14 4.08 -13.96
CA SER A 53 -9.08 4.21 -14.95
C SER A 53 -7.78 4.74 -14.31
N ILE A 54 -7.89 5.72 -13.42
CA ILE A 54 -6.76 6.26 -12.65
C ILE A 54 -6.30 5.22 -11.62
N ARG A 55 -7.22 4.66 -10.82
CA ARG A 55 -6.90 3.71 -9.74
C ARG A 55 -6.13 2.47 -10.22
N ARG A 56 -6.43 1.96 -11.42
CA ARG A 56 -5.75 0.79 -12.00
C ARG A 56 -4.33 1.09 -12.47
N ARG A 57 -4.05 2.34 -12.82
CA ARG A 57 -2.73 2.80 -13.28
C ARG A 57 -1.82 3.22 -12.12
N CYS A 58 -2.42 3.58 -10.98
CA CYS A 58 -1.68 3.96 -9.78
C CYS A 58 -0.76 2.82 -9.31
N PRO A 59 0.51 3.11 -8.97
CA PRO A 59 1.36 2.12 -8.32
C PRO A 59 0.72 1.64 -7.02
N GLN A 60 0.37 0.35 -7.00
CA GLN A 60 -0.10 -0.35 -5.82
C GLN A 60 1.10 -0.53 -4.88
N SER A 61 1.10 0.16 -3.75
CA SER A 61 2.13 -0.02 -2.72
C SER A 61 1.88 -1.23 -1.82
N LEU A 62 0.90 -2.08 -2.17
CA LEU A 62 0.51 -3.23 -1.37
C LEU A 62 1.23 -4.46 -1.92
N ALA A 63 2.15 -5.02 -1.13
CA ALA A 63 2.81 -6.26 -1.49
C ALA A 63 1.87 -7.47 -1.36
N GLY A 64 0.91 -7.42 -0.42
CA GLY A 64 -0.06 -8.49 -0.18
C GLY A 64 -0.76 -8.40 1.18
N PHE A 65 -1.40 -9.50 1.56
CA PHE A 65 -2.15 -9.67 2.81
C PHE A 65 -1.65 -10.88 3.59
N PHE A 66 -1.52 -10.72 4.91
CA PHE A 66 -1.32 -11.83 5.83
C PHE A 66 -2.64 -12.21 6.48
N PHE A 67 -2.98 -13.50 6.53
CA PHE A 67 -4.17 -13.98 7.23
C PHE A 67 -3.89 -15.25 8.03
N ARG A 68 -4.72 -15.50 9.04
CA ARG A 68 -4.61 -16.65 9.95
C ARG A 68 -5.74 -17.62 9.65
N THR A 69 -5.40 -18.89 9.42
CA THR A 69 -6.38 -19.98 9.38
C THR A 69 -6.21 -20.87 10.59
N THR A 70 -7.33 -21.21 11.24
CA THR A 70 -7.40 -22.25 12.26
C THR A 70 -7.73 -23.58 11.59
N PRO A 71 -6.85 -24.59 11.60
CA PRO A 71 -7.17 -25.91 11.07
C PRO A 71 -8.34 -26.50 11.85
N LEU A 72 -9.37 -27.00 11.17
CA LEU A 72 -10.42 -27.76 11.83
C LEU A 72 -9.80 -29.06 12.40
N GLY A 73 -9.95 -29.28 13.71
CA GLY A 73 -9.59 -30.54 14.37
C GLY A 73 -8.09 -30.76 14.65
N GLY A 74 -7.22 -29.76 14.43
CA GLY A 74 -5.79 -29.85 14.73
C GLY A 74 -5.40 -29.17 16.05
N PRO A 75 -4.19 -29.43 16.59
CA PRO A 75 -3.67 -28.66 17.72
C PRO A 75 -3.66 -27.16 17.38
N SER A 76 -3.78 -26.30 18.41
CA SER A 76 -3.88 -24.83 18.34
C SER A 76 -2.62 -24.15 17.73
N ARG A 77 -2.29 -24.47 16.49
CA ARG A 77 -1.27 -23.82 15.68
C ARG A 77 -2.00 -23.09 14.56
N HIS A 78 -2.03 -21.77 14.68
CA HIS A 78 -2.56 -20.92 13.63
C HIS A 78 -1.58 -20.95 12.46
N VAL A 79 -2.02 -21.42 11.31
CA VAL A 79 -1.23 -21.29 10.08
C VAL A 79 -1.43 -19.87 9.58
N ARG A 80 -0.33 -19.15 9.33
CA ARG A 80 -0.40 -17.80 8.76
C ARG A 80 0.07 -17.86 7.33
N HIS A 81 -0.79 -17.38 6.45
CA HIS A 81 -0.56 -17.34 5.02
C HIS A 81 -0.21 -15.92 4.62
N PHE A 82 0.59 -15.80 3.57
CA PHE A 82 0.74 -14.56 2.82
C PHE A 82 0.16 -14.80 1.42
N VAL A 83 -0.59 -13.82 0.94
CA VAL A 83 -1.07 -13.76 -0.44
C VAL A 83 -0.66 -12.42 -0.98
N ASP A 84 0.07 -12.40 -2.09
CA ASP A 84 0.47 -11.15 -2.70
C ASP A 84 -0.74 -10.38 -3.27
N ALA A 85 -0.55 -9.12 -3.68
CA ALA A 85 -1.65 -8.35 -4.26
C ALA A 85 -2.18 -8.91 -5.59
N SER A 86 -1.46 -9.85 -6.22
CA SER A 86 -1.92 -10.57 -7.42
C SER A 86 -2.77 -11.81 -7.09
N GLY A 87 -2.85 -12.20 -5.81
CA GLY A 87 -3.56 -13.40 -5.36
C GLY A 87 -2.69 -14.66 -5.36
N SER A 88 -1.40 -14.56 -5.66
CA SER A 88 -0.48 -15.69 -5.58
C SER A 88 -0.05 -15.90 -4.13
N HIS A 89 0.22 -17.15 -3.76
CA HIS A 89 0.92 -17.48 -2.53
C HIS A 89 2.42 -17.35 -2.78
N PRO A 90 3.08 -16.25 -2.39
CA PRO A 90 4.51 -16.18 -2.49
C PRO A 90 5.11 -17.29 -1.63
N SER A 91 6.01 -18.06 -2.23
CA SER A 91 6.94 -18.87 -1.46
C SER A 91 7.66 -17.96 -0.47
N PHE A 92 8.00 -18.44 0.72
CA PHE A 92 8.85 -17.75 1.68
C PHE A 92 10.31 -17.58 1.17
N SER A 93 10.50 -17.27 -0.11
CA SER A 93 11.79 -17.08 -0.79
C SER A 93 12.57 -15.90 -0.24
N PHE A 94 11.91 -14.93 0.38
CA PHE A 94 12.55 -13.83 1.11
C PHE A 94 13.17 -14.27 2.44
N LEU A 95 12.90 -15.49 2.91
CA LEU A 95 13.54 -15.99 4.13
C LEU A 95 14.97 -16.47 3.84
N PRO A 96 15.90 -16.28 4.79
CA PRO A 96 17.26 -16.78 4.67
C PRO A 96 17.31 -18.29 4.35
N PRO A 97 18.33 -18.75 3.59
CA PRO A 97 18.56 -20.18 3.35
C PRO A 97 18.58 -20.96 4.68
N GLY A 98 17.80 -22.03 4.78
CA GLY A 98 17.66 -22.83 6.01
C GLY A 98 16.45 -22.48 6.91
N ASN A 99 15.72 -21.40 6.60
CA ASN A 99 14.52 -21.00 7.36
C ASN A 99 13.23 -21.15 6.55
N ARG A 100 13.23 -21.97 5.48
CA ARG A 100 12.05 -22.15 4.60
C ARG A 100 10.86 -22.78 5.33
N ASP A 101 11.13 -23.52 6.40
CA ASP A 101 10.13 -24.17 7.25
C ASP A 101 9.74 -23.30 8.46
N ALA A 102 10.08 -21.99 8.44
CA ALA A 102 9.69 -21.08 9.50
C ALA A 102 8.22 -20.65 9.36
N PHE A 103 7.51 -20.61 10.49
CA PHE A 103 6.15 -20.11 10.56
C PHE A 103 6.13 -18.62 10.88
N LEU A 104 5.28 -17.87 10.19
CA LEU A 104 5.01 -16.48 10.55
C LEU A 104 4.26 -16.42 11.91
N PHE A 105 4.74 -15.60 12.82
CA PHE A 105 4.22 -15.41 14.18
C PHE A 105 3.63 -14.01 14.42
N ASP A 106 4.14 -12.96 13.80
CA ASP A 106 3.48 -11.65 13.83
C ASP A 106 3.98 -10.73 12.71
N SER A 107 3.30 -9.61 12.49
CA SER A 107 3.72 -8.59 11.53
C SER A 107 3.52 -7.19 12.09
N CYS A 108 4.51 -6.32 11.94
CA CYS A 108 4.41 -4.91 12.34
C CYS A 108 5.20 -4.02 11.38
N ASN A 109 4.57 -2.98 10.81
CA ASN A 109 5.24 -1.98 9.96
C ASN A 109 6.08 -2.57 8.80
N GLY A 110 5.66 -3.69 8.22
CA GLY A 110 6.40 -4.37 7.14
C GLY A 110 7.53 -5.30 7.63
N LEU A 111 7.69 -5.44 8.95
CA LEU A 111 8.52 -6.48 9.57
C LEU A 111 7.67 -7.72 9.83
N LEU A 112 8.28 -8.88 9.66
CA LEU A 112 7.69 -10.17 9.97
C LEU A 112 8.49 -10.86 11.07
N LEU A 113 7.80 -11.24 12.14
CA LEU A 113 8.34 -12.08 13.20
C LEU A 113 8.06 -13.54 12.82
N CYS A 114 9.11 -14.32 12.61
CA CYS A 114 9.04 -15.73 12.21
C CYS A 114 9.57 -16.63 13.33
N LYS A 115 9.05 -17.85 13.41
CA LYS A 115 9.49 -18.90 14.35
C LYS A 115 9.95 -20.13 13.56
N ARG A 116 11.16 -20.62 13.81
CA ARG A 116 11.69 -21.85 13.19
C ARG A 116 10.95 -23.08 13.72
N GLU A 117 10.72 -24.07 12.85
CA GLU A 117 10.08 -25.34 13.22
C GLU A 117 11.04 -26.26 14.00
N ASP A 118 12.31 -26.34 13.57
CA ASP A 118 13.28 -27.27 14.13
C ASP A 118 14.21 -26.62 15.18
N THR A 119 14.08 -27.07 16.43
CA THR A 119 14.95 -26.73 17.57
C THR A 119 16.13 -27.69 17.69
N ARG A 120 16.75 -28.11 16.59
CA ARG A 120 17.88 -29.08 16.64
C ARG A 120 19.26 -28.45 16.82
N SER A 121 19.37 -27.13 16.80
CA SER A 121 20.59 -26.41 17.16
C SER A 121 20.37 -25.70 18.49
N GLN A 122 21.08 -26.15 19.54
CA GLN A 122 21.05 -25.60 20.91
C GLN A 122 21.56 -24.16 21.06
N ASP A 123 21.87 -23.46 19.97
CA ASP A 123 22.36 -22.08 20.00
C ASP A 123 21.42 -21.15 19.22
N GLY A 124 20.59 -20.41 19.96
CA GLY A 124 19.86 -19.26 19.44
C GLY A 124 18.38 -19.19 19.79
N SER A 125 17.81 -18.00 19.64
CA SER A 125 16.37 -17.78 19.75
C SER A 125 15.64 -18.51 18.61
N PRO A 126 14.52 -19.21 18.88
CA PRO A 126 13.70 -19.82 17.83
C PRO A 126 12.97 -18.76 16.99
N TYR A 127 13.03 -17.49 17.37
CA TYR A 127 12.41 -16.36 16.70
C TYR A 127 13.43 -15.50 15.98
N PHE A 128 13.08 -15.04 14.78
CA PHE A 128 13.85 -14.07 14.02
C PHE A 128 12.92 -13.08 13.32
N VAL A 129 13.43 -11.91 12.98
CA VAL A 129 12.70 -10.86 12.25
C VAL A 129 13.23 -10.78 10.83
N CYS A 130 12.34 -10.64 9.85
CA CYS A 130 12.71 -10.44 8.45
C CYS A 130 11.91 -9.29 7.84
N THR A 131 12.51 -8.62 6.85
CA THR A 131 11.83 -7.64 5.99
C THR A 131 11.63 -8.27 4.62
N PRO A 132 10.39 -8.49 4.16
CA PRO A 132 10.14 -8.99 2.81
C PRO A 132 10.66 -8.06 1.71
N ALA A 133 10.96 -6.81 2.05
CA ALA A 133 11.47 -5.80 1.14
C ALA A 133 12.98 -5.89 0.88
N THR A 134 13.74 -6.67 1.66
CA THR A 134 15.17 -6.90 1.39
C THR A 134 15.40 -8.38 1.13
N GLU A 135 15.64 -8.72 -0.15
CA GLU A 135 16.37 -9.95 -0.47
C GLU A 135 17.82 -9.72 -0.03
N HIS A 136 18.39 -10.69 0.67
CA HIS A 136 19.70 -10.59 1.31
C HIS A 136 20.67 -11.63 0.76
#